data_AF-A0A6G6W8G7-F1
#
_entry.id   AF-A0A6G6W8G7-F1
#
_cell.length_a   1.000
_cell.length_b   1.000
_cell.length_c   1.000
_cell.angle_alpha   90.00
_cell.angle_beta   90.00
_cell.angle_gamma   90.00
#
_symmetry.space_group_name_H-M   'P 1'
#
loop_
_entity.id
_entity.type
_entity.pdbx_description
1 polymer ?
#
loop_
_entity_poly.entity_id
_entity_poly.type
_entity_poly.pdbx_seq_one_letter_code
_entity_poly.pdbx_strand_id
1 'polypeptide(L)'
;MESRRGALAVVGLSVAVLACWVNGILVRTVTVHVQFLGAEADRSDYRVAAGAGVMTAVLLLLGVFALVVLGSPAWLVYASAGAMATQLALGVTAWWSSRAVDDTVVLTRSVWDGVRDVLVLPGSWPLLAVLVVAVVVRVRSSRAPR
;
A
#
# COMPACT_ATOMS: atom_id res chain seq x y z
N MET A 1 26.28 -13.10 -17.07
CA MET A 1 25.22 -12.08 -17.36
C MET A 1 23.93 -12.32 -16.58
N GLU A 2 23.57 -13.57 -16.25
CA GLU A 2 22.36 -13.89 -15.48
C GLU A 2 22.32 -13.30 -14.06
N SER A 3 23.46 -13.26 -13.36
CA SER A 3 23.57 -12.63 -12.02
C SER A 3 23.14 -11.15 -12.00
N ARG A 4 23.46 -10.38 -13.06
CA ARG A 4 23.06 -8.96 -13.14
C ARG A 4 21.55 -8.79 -13.38
N ARG A 5 20.93 -9.69 -14.16
CA ARG A 5 19.48 -9.66 -14.42
C ARG A 5 18.68 -9.99 -13.16
N GLY A 6 19.12 -10.98 -12.38
CA GLY A 6 18.53 -11.31 -11.09
C GLY A 6 18.62 -10.15 -10.09
N ALA A 7 19.80 -9.51 -10.00
CA ALA A 7 19.99 -8.36 -9.12
C ALA A 7 19.07 -7.17 -9.49
N LEU A 8 18.97 -6.83 -10.77
CA LEU A 8 18.09 -5.75 -11.25
C LEU A 8 16.61 -6.05 -10.97
N ALA A 9 16.18 -7.30 -11.11
CA ALA A 9 14.82 -7.71 -10.79
C ALA A 9 14.53 -7.54 -9.28
N VAL A 10 15.43 -8.00 -8.41
CA VAL A 10 15.28 -7.83 -6.95
C VAL A 10 15.21 -6.35 -6.58
N VAL A 11 16.09 -5.52 -7.15
CA VAL A 11 16.05 -4.05 -6.91
C VAL A 11 14.72 -3.46 -7.37
N GLY A 12 14.24 -3.80 -8.56
CA GLY A 12 12.95 -3.31 -9.07
C GLY A 12 11.77 -3.71 -8.18
N LEU A 13 11.76 -4.95 -7.70
CA LEU A 13 10.73 -5.44 -6.77
C LEU A 13 10.80 -4.72 -5.42
N SER A 14 11.99 -4.52 -4.87
CA SER A 14 12.19 -3.74 -3.64
C SER A 14 11.72 -2.30 -3.79
N VAL A 15 12.05 -1.64 -4.90
CA VAL A 15 11.60 -0.27 -5.20
C VAL A 15 10.08 -0.22 -5.30
N ALA A 16 9.42 -1.20 -5.92
CA ALA A 16 7.97 -1.24 -6.03
C ALA A 16 7.28 -1.36 -4.65
N VAL A 17 7.80 -2.22 -3.78
CA VAL A 17 7.30 -2.39 -2.41
C VAL A 17 7.52 -1.10 -1.60
N LEU A 18 8.73 -0.53 -1.65
CA LEU A 18 9.07 0.69 -0.92
C LEU A 18 8.23 1.88 -1.40
N ALA A 19 8.07 2.06 -2.71
CA ALA A 19 7.25 3.13 -3.28
C ALA A 19 5.80 3.02 -2.81
N CYS A 20 5.22 1.81 -2.83
CA CYS A 20 3.86 1.60 -2.35
C CYS A 20 3.73 1.88 -0.84
N TRP A 21 4.71 1.45 -0.05
CA TRP A 21 4.72 1.68 1.40
C TRP A 21 4.85 3.17 1.73
N VAL A 22 5.77 3.89 1.09
CA VAL A 22 5.95 5.34 1.27
C VAL A 22 4.70 6.10 0.82
N ASN A 23 4.05 5.66 -0.28
CA ASN A 23 2.80 6.26 -0.76
C ASN A 23 1.71 6.24 0.32
N GLY A 24 1.51 5.09 0.98
CA GLY A 24 0.54 4.98 2.08
C GLY A 24 0.87 5.88 3.28
N ILE A 25 2.16 6.02 3.61
CA ILE A 25 2.59 6.96 4.66
C ILE A 25 2.28 8.39 4.24
N LEU A 26 2.64 8.81 3.02
CA LEU A 26 2.44 10.17 2.54
C LEU A 26 0.96 10.57 2.55
N VAL A 27 0.07 9.73 2.01
CA VAL A 27 -1.38 10.01 2.03
C VAL A 27 -1.89 10.21 3.46
N ARG A 28 -1.43 9.38 4.41
CA ARG A 28 -1.81 9.48 5.82
C ARG A 28 -1.23 10.73 6.49
N THR A 29 0.04 11.04 6.26
CA THR A 29 0.70 12.20 6.87
C THR A 29 0.09 13.50 6.37
N VAL A 30 -0.16 13.61 5.06
CA VAL A 30 -0.79 14.78 4.47
C VAL A 30 -2.22 14.98 4.99
N THR A 31 -2.97 13.89 5.19
CA THR A 31 -4.36 13.98 5.66
C THR A 31 -4.48 14.29 7.15
N VAL A 32 -3.61 13.73 8.01
CA VAL A 32 -3.74 13.88 9.48
C VAL A 32 -2.81 14.95 10.07
N HIS A 33 -1.63 15.17 9.49
CA HIS A 33 -0.58 16.00 10.11
C HIS A 33 -0.26 17.28 9.34
N VAL A 34 -0.49 17.32 8.03
CA VAL A 34 -0.22 18.51 7.22
C VAL A 34 -1.50 19.33 7.04
N GLN A 35 -2.12 19.72 8.15
CA GLN A 35 -3.10 20.79 8.12
C GLN A 35 -2.33 22.12 8.00
N PHE A 36 -2.19 22.62 6.77
CA PHE A 36 -1.41 23.81 6.40
C PHE A 36 -1.83 25.14 7.08
N LEU A 37 -2.81 25.12 8.00
CA LEU A 37 -3.36 26.32 8.66
C LEU A 37 -3.63 26.14 10.17
N GLY A 38 -3.01 25.16 10.83
CA GLY A 38 -3.04 25.04 12.30
C GLY A 38 -4.38 24.61 12.92
N ALA A 39 -5.26 23.99 12.14
CA ALA A 39 -6.45 23.32 12.68
C ALA A 39 -6.06 21.95 13.28
N GLU A 40 -6.93 21.40 14.13
CA GLU A 40 -6.79 20.03 14.63
C GLU A 40 -7.36 19.04 13.60
N ALA A 41 -6.87 17.80 13.59
CA ALA A 41 -7.36 16.76 12.69
C ALA A 41 -8.81 16.39 13.01
N ASP A 42 -9.72 16.61 12.07
CA ASP A 42 -11.13 16.24 12.20
C ASP A 42 -11.32 14.73 12.05
N ARG A 43 -12.45 14.22 12.54
CA ARG A 43 -12.91 12.83 12.39
C ARG A 43 -12.86 12.33 10.94
N SER A 44 -13.16 13.21 9.99
CA SER A 44 -13.16 12.87 8.57
C SER A 44 -11.75 12.61 8.03
N ASP A 45 -10.74 13.34 8.49
CA ASP A 45 -9.34 13.15 8.11
C ASP A 45 -8.80 11.80 8.63
N TYR A 46 -9.16 11.40 9.85
CA TYR A 46 -8.85 10.07 10.37
C TYR A 46 -9.50 8.93 9.57
N ARG A 47 -10.69 9.13 9.01
CA ARG A 47 -11.35 8.14 8.15
C ARG A 47 -10.64 8.00 6.81
N VAL A 48 -10.21 9.12 6.21
CA VAL A 48 -9.39 9.10 4.99
C VAL A 48 -8.07 8.37 5.25
N ALA A 49 -7.39 8.70 6.34
CA ALA A 49 -6.16 8.03 6.75
C ALA A 49 -6.34 6.52 7.01
N ALA A 50 -7.46 6.13 7.61
CA ALA A 50 -7.81 4.72 7.79
C ALA A 50 -7.96 4.01 6.44
N GLY A 51 -8.69 4.61 5.50
CA GLY A 51 -8.87 4.09 4.15
C GLY A 51 -7.55 3.94 3.39
N ALA A 52 -6.66 4.93 3.50
CA ALA A 52 -5.34 4.89 2.90
C ALA A 52 -4.47 3.76 3.48
N GLY A 53 -4.45 3.61 4.81
CA GLY A 53 -3.71 2.53 5.47
C GLY A 53 -4.22 1.14 5.07
N VAL A 54 -5.54 0.94 5.08
CA VAL A 54 -6.16 -0.33 4.69
C VAL A 54 -5.89 -0.65 3.22
N MET A 55 -6.09 0.31 2.30
CA MET A 55 -5.85 0.06 0.87
C MET A 55 -4.38 -0.25 0.58
N THR A 56 -3.45 0.48 1.21
CA THR A 56 -2.02 0.21 1.06
C THR A 56 -1.66 -1.18 1.59
N ALA A 57 -2.23 -1.58 2.72
CA ALA A 57 -2.04 -2.94 3.24
C ALA A 57 -2.56 -4.01 2.27
N VAL A 58 -3.73 -3.80 1.66
CA VAL A 58 -4.27 -4.73 0.63
C VAL A 58 -3.31 -4.84 -0.56
N LEU A 59 -2.79 -3.72 -1.07
CA LEU A 59 -1.84 -3.74 -2.19
C LEU A 59 -0.54 -4.47 -1.81
N LEU A 60 -0.01 -4.23 -0.60
CA LEU A 60 1.18 -4.91 -0.12
C LEU A 60 0.95 -6.40 0.09
N LEU A 61 -0.23 -6.81 0.55
CA LEU A 61 -0.61 -8.23 0.64
C LEU A 61 -0.62 -8.89 -0.74
N LEU A 62 -1.23 -8.25 -1.74
CA LEU A 62 -1.18 -8.72 -3.13
C LEU A 62 0.26 -8.76 -3.67
N GLY A 63 1.07 -7.77 -3.30
CA GLY A 63 2.50 -7.73 -3.58
C GLY A 63 3.25 -8.94 -2.98
N VAL A 64 2.98 -9.30 -1.73
CA VAL A 64 3.53 -10.49 -1.07
C VAL A 64 3.19 -11.75 -1.88
N PHE A 65 1.92 -11.92 -2.28
CA PHE A 65 1.53 -13.05 -3.13
C PHE A 65 2.26 -13.04 -4.47
N ALA A 66 2.37 -11.89 -5.13
CA ALA A 66 3.10 -11.75 -6.39
C ALA A 66 4.58 -12.14 -6.24
N LEU A 67 5.24 -11.70 -5.17
CA LEU A 67 6.63 -12.03 -4.87
C LEU A 67 6.83 -13.54 -4.66
N VAL A 68 5.92 -14.20 -3.95
CA VAL A 68 5.92 -15.66 -3.76
C VAL A 68 5.75 -16.38 -5.09
N VAL A 69 4.81 -15.94 -5.93
CA VAL A 69 4.58 -16.52 -7.27
C VAL A 69 5.81 -16.38 -8.17
N LEU A 70 6.51 -15.25 -8.08
CA LEU A 70 7.72 -14.98 -8.86
C LEU A 70 8.98 -15.67 -8.30
N GLY A 71 8.90 -16.39 -7.18
CA GLY A 71 10.06 -17.05 -6.56
C GLY A 71 11.07 -16.05 -5.99
N SER A 72 10.60 -14.92 -5.47
CA SER A 72 11.46 -13.86 -4.92
C SER A 72 12.18 -14.32 -3.63
N PRO A 73 13.31 -13.69 -3.27
CA PRO A 73 14.03 -14.01 -2.03
C PRO A 73 13.14 -13.88 -0.79
N ALA A 74 13.26 -14.83 0.14
CA ALA A 74 12.41 -14.90 1.34
C ALA A 74 12.45 -13.62 2.18
N TRP A 75 13.62 -12.98 2.31
CA TRP A 75 13.75 -11.72 3.06
C TRP A 75 12.86 -10.61 2.49
N LEU A 76 12.67 -10.55 1.17
CA LEU A 76 11.85 -9.52 0.52
C LEU A 76 10.36 -9.79 0.75
N VAL A 77 9.97 -11.06 0.77
CA VAL A 77 8.62 -11.49 1.15
C VAL A 77 8.32 -11.08 2.60
N TYR A 78 9.23 -11.36 3.53
CA TYR A 78 9.09 -10.95 4.94
C TYR A 78 9.06 -9.44 5.11
N ALA A 79 9.94 -8.69 4.42
CA ALA A 79 9.93 -7.24 4.46
C ALA A 79 8.61 -6.64 3.94
N SER A 80 8.07 -7.20 2.86
CA SER A 80 6.78 -6.79 2.29
C SER A 80 5.61 -7.11 3.22
N ALA A 81 5.64 -8.27 3.88
CA ALA A 81 4.66 -8.65 4.90
C ALA A 81 4.74 -7.74 6.14
N GLY A 82 5.95 -7.35 6.55
CA GLY A 82 6.16 -6.36 7.61
C GLY A 82 5.57 -5.00 7.23
N ALA A 83 5.89 -4.49 6.03
CA ALA A 83 5.33 -3.24 5.51
C ALA A 83 3.80 -3.27 5.46
N MET A 84 3.21 -4.38 5.04
CA MET A 84 1.77 -4.63 5.06
C MET A 84 1.20 -4.53 6.48
N ALA A 85 1.79 -5.25 7.44
CA ALA A 85 1.34 -5.26 8.83
C ALA A 85 1.41 -3.86 9.45
N THR A 86 2.47 -3.10 9.16
CA THR A 86 2.59 -1.71 9.59
C THR A 86 1.46 -0.84 9.02
N GLN A 87 1.18 -0.91 7.71
CA GLN A 87 0.10 -0.12 7.10
C GLN A 87 -1.27 -0.49 7.64
N LEU A 88 -1.52 -1.77 7.89
CA LEU A 88 -2.76 -2.23 8.52
C LEU A 88 -2.91 -1.68 9.95
N ALA A 89 -1.85 -1.77 10.77
CA ALA A 89 -1.86 -1.21 12.12
C ALA A 89 -2.09 0.30 12.12
N LEU A 90 -1.46 1.03 11.20
CA LEU A 90 -1.66 2.47 11.04
C LEU A 90 -3.09 2.83 10.58
N GLY A 91 -3.68 2.02 9.70
CA GLY A 91 -5.07 2.20 9.26
C GLY A 91 -6.08 1.92 10.38
N VAL A 92 -5.88 0.83 11.14
CA VAL A 92 -6.73 0.47 12.29
C VAL A 92 -6.64 1.51 13.38
N THR A 93 -5.43 1.98 13.72
CA THR A 93 -5.25 3.04 14.73
C THR A 93 -5.94 4.33 14.30
N ALA A 94 -5.81 4.76 13.04
CA ALA A 94 -6.54 5.93 12.53
C ALA A 94 -8.07 5.75 12.63
N TRP A 95 -8.58 4.57 12.31
CA TRP A 95 -10.01 4.26 12.45
C TRP A 95 -10.48 4.37 13.90
N TRP A 96 -9.69 3.85 14.85
CA TRP A 96 -9.99 3.96 16.27
C TRP A 96 -9.95 5.42 16.75
N SER A 97 -8.94 6.19 16.34
CA SER A 97 -8.85 7.63 16.64
C SER A 97 -10.05 8.41 16.12
N SER A 98 -10.60 8.05 14.96
CA SER A 98 -11.83 8.68 14.41
C SER A 98 -13.07 8.53 15.29
N ARG A 99 -13.06 7.63 16.29
CA ARG A 99 -14.17 7.44 17.22
C ARG A 99 -14.04 8.31 18.48
N ALA A 100 -12.85 8.81 18.76
CA ALA A 100 -12.56 9.64 19.93
C ALA A 100 -12.70 11.15 19.64
N VAL A 101 -12.93 11.53 18.38
CA VAL A 101 -13.12 12.92 17.95
C VAL A 101 -14.62 13.16 17.72
N ASP A 102 -15.18 14.10 18.48
CA ASP A 102 -16.55 14.59 18.34
C ASP A 102 -16.55 15.91 17.58
N ASP A 103 -16.92 15.87 16.30
CA ASP A 103 -17.03 17.07 15.46
C ASP A 103 -18.49 17.46 15.24
N THR A 104 -18.77 18.75 15.45
CA THR A 104 -20.05 19.40 15.13
C THR A 104 -20.14 19.84 13.66
N VAL A 105 -19.03 19.79 12.92
CA VAL A 105 -18.95 20.19 11.51
C VAL A 105 -18.87 18.95 10.62
N VAL A 106 -19.90 18.73 9.81
CA VAL A 106 -19.99 17.58 8.90
C VAL A 106 -19.18 17.87 7.62
N LEU A 107 -17.88 17.62 7.66
CA LEU A 107 -17.10 17.45 6.43
C LEU A 107 -17.34 16.04 5.87
N THR A 108 -17.76 15.97 4.60
CA THR A 108 -18.27 14.78 3.89
C THR A 108 -17.21 13.77 3.45
N ARG A 109 -15.95 13.95 3.85
CA ARG A 109 -14.87 13.02 3.45
C ARG A 109 -15.04 11.66 4.11
N SER A 110 -14.78 10.62 3.33
CA SER A 110 -15.04 9.23 3.68
C SER A 110 -13.79 8.37 3.57
N VAL A 111 -13.88 7.14 4.08
CA VAL A 111 -12.81 6.13 3.94
C VAL A 111 -12.45 5.90 2.47
N TRP A 112 -13.42 6.05 1.55
CA TRP A 112 -13.22 5.85 0.12
C TRP A 112 -12.30 6.88 -0.53
N ASP A 113 -12.23 8.10 0.01
CA ASP A 113 -11.32 9.12 -0.50
C ASP A 113 -9.86 8.69 -0.28
N GLY A 114 -9.55 8.13 0.89
CA GLY A 114 -8.22 7.58 1.18
C GLY A 114 -7.87 6.36 0.33
N VAL A 115 -8.85 5.50 0.05
CA VAL A 115 -8.69 4.37 -0.89
C VAL A 115 -8.34 4.88 -2.29
N ARG A 116 -9.09 5.88 -2.77
CA ARG A 116 -8.88 6.51 -4.07
C ARG A 116 -7.50 7.15 -4.17
N ASP A 117 -7.09 7.91 -3.16
CA ASP A 117 -5.81 8.63 -3.17
C ASP A 117 -4.63 7.67 -3.29
N VAL A 118 -4.65 6.53 -2.57
CA VAL A 118 -3.60 5.50 -2.67
C VAL A 118 -3.50 4.92 -4.09
N LEU A 119 -4.64 4.72 -4.76
CA LEU A 119 -4.69 4.14 -6.11
C LEU A 119 -4.31 5.14 -7.21
N VAL A 120 -4.68 6.41 -7.04
CA VAL A 120 -4.42 7.46 -8.03
C VAL A 120 -2.96 7.91 -7.98
N LEU A 121 -2.32 7.87 -6.80
CA LEU A 121 -0.92 8.28 -6.68
C LEU A 121 0.03 7.26 -7.30
N PRO A 122 1.09 7.73 -7.99
CA PRO A 122 1.98 6.88 -8.78
C PRO A 122 2.81 5.90 -7.94
N GLY A 123 2.90 6.11 -6.61
CA GLY A 123 3.68 5.23 -5.74
C GLY A 123 3.14 3.80 -5.64
N SER A 124 1.85 3.57 -5.90
CA SER A 124 1.25 2.23 -5.89
C SER A 124 1.38 1.48 -7.23
N TRP A 125 1.60 2.20 -8.34
CA TRP A 125 1.54 1.64 -9.70
C TRP A 125 2.63 0.61 -10.01
N PRO A 126 3.90 0.77 -9.56
CA PRO A 126 4.92 -0.24 -9.78
C PRO A 126 4.54 -1.59 -9.17
N LEU A 127 3.92 -1.59 -7.98
CA LEU A 127 3.49 -2.82 -7.31
C LEU A 127 2.31 -3.48 -8.05
N LEU A 128 1.40 -2.68 -8.60
CA LEU A 128 0.32 -3.17 -9.47
C LEU A 128 0.88 -3.82 -10.74
N ALA A 129 1.91 -3.22 -11.37
CA ALA A 129 2.57 -3.81 -12.53
C ALA A 129 3.22 -5.16 -12.19
N VAL A 130 3.90 -5.26 -11.03
CA VAL A 130 4.47 -6.53 -10.54
C VAL A 130 3.38 -7.59 -10.36
N LEU A 131 2.23 -7.22 -9.81
CA LEU A 131 1.09 -8.11 -9.66
C LEU A 131 0.58 -8.63 -11.01
N VAL A 132 0.43 -7.75 -12.01
CA VAL A 132 0.02 -8.15 -13.37
C VAL A 132 1.03 -9.15 -13.96
N VAL A 133 2.33 -8.88 -13.83
CA VAL A 133 3.38 -9.78 -14.31
C VAL A 133 3.28 -11.15 -13.64
N ALA A 134 3.11 -11.20 -12.32
CA ALA A 134 2.97 -12.45 -11.58
C ALA A 134 1.74 -13.26 -12.04
N VAL A 135 0.60 -12.60 -12.27
CA VAL A 135 -0.62 -13.23 -12.82
C VAL A 135 -0.36 -13.80 -14.21
N VAL A 136 0.25 -13.03 -15.11
CA VAL A 136 0.57 -13.48 -16.47
C VAL A 136 1.49 -14.70 -16.46
N VAL A 137 2.53 -14.68 -15.65
CA VAL A 137 3.44 -15.83 -15.46
C VAL A 137 2.66 -17.05 -14.97
N ARG A 138 1.84 -16.89 -13.93
CA ARG A 138 1.07 -17.99 -13.36
C ARG A 138 0.08 -18.62 -14.35
N VAL A 139 -0.60 -17.79 -15.14
CA VAL A 139 -1.57 -18.23 -16.17
C VAL A 139 -0.86 -18.97 -17.29
N ARG A 140 0.29 -18.48 -17.77
CA ARG A 140 1.06 -19.15 -18.82
C ARG A 140 1.58 -20.51 -18.38
N SER A 141 2.10 -20.62 -17.15
CA SER A 141 2.58 -21.89 -16.61
C SER A 141 1.48 -22.95 -16.46
N SER A 142 0.22 -22.55 -16.22
CA SER A 142 -0.91 -23.49 -16.18
C SER A 142 -1.33 -24.03 -17.55
N ARG A 143 -0.94 -23.38 -18.65
CA ARG A 143 -1.38 -23.71 -20.02
C ARG A 143 -0.37 -24.54 -20.81
N ALA A 144 0.84 -24.75 -20.29
CA ALA A 144 1.81 -25.62 -20.92
C ALA A 144 1.39 -27.09 -20.75
N PRO A 145 1.13 -27.85 -21.83
CA PRO A 145 0.85 -29.27 -21.73
C PRO A 145 2.08 -29.99 -21.16
N ARG A 146 1.84 -30.87 -20.18
CA ARG A 146 2.86 -31.79 -19.65
C ARG A 146 3.19 -32.86 -20.66
#